data_AF-A0A3A5UW02-F1
#
_entry.id   AF-A0A3A5UW02-F1
#
_cell.length_a   1.000
_cell.length_b   1.000
_cell.length_c   1.000
_cell.angle_alpha   90.00
_cell.angle_beta   90.00
_cell.angle_gamma   90.00
#
_symmetry.space_group_name_H-M   'P 1'
#
loop_
_entity.id
_entity.type
_entity.pdbx_description
1 polymer ?
#
loop_
_entity_poly.entity_id
_entity_poly.type
_entity_poly.pdbx_seq_one_letter_code
_entity_poly.pdbx_strand_id
1 'polypeptide(L)'
;ARVETQNTVYVIGPTGWKETPPNHPFNDADNQFYTVQGAGTSKCNGTYLPSTEFDGVPSYINGEVLLLRWRMGNGDQWWYLANRNSLDRKRGDYYRVKSSSDTPPSTGWISDDQTEGVEPYPSVGHTGNPPSNNPFSVGQHVKIEWNGHWFAGQILETNGDQYRITYTDYGSEWDEWVDTSRLDSP
;
A
#
# COMPACT_ATOMS: atom_id res chain seq x y z
N ALA A 1 -10.18 13.37 28.63
CA ALA A 1 -10.49 14.05 27.35
C ALA A 1 -11.00 12.99 26.39
N ARG A 2 -12.23 13.13 25.90
CA ARG A 2 -12.85 12.20 24.94
C ARG A 2 -12.69 12.85 23.57
N VAL A 3 -11.83 12.28 22.74
CA VAL A 3 -11.76 12.62 21.32
C VAL A 3 -12.68 11.66 20.61
N GLU A 4 -13.88 12.12 20.28
CA GLU A 4 -14.70 11.49 19.25
C GLU A 4 -14.19 11.97 17.90
N THR A 5 -13.59 11.07 17.12
CA THR A 5 -13.32 11.32 15.71
C THR A 5 -14.58 10.95 14.91
N GLN A 6 -14.87 11.74 13.88
CA GLN A 6 -16.05 11.59 13.02
C GLN A 6 -15.96 10.29 12.22
N ASN A 7 -16.42 9.20 12.84
CA ASN A 7 -16.45 7.86 12.26
C ASN A 7 -17.65 7.79 11.27
N THR A 8 -17.51 8.33 10.07
CA THR A 8 -18.51 8.08 9.03
C THR A 8 -18.32 6.66 8.52
N VAL A 9 -19.10 5.73 9.06
CA VAL A 9 -19.16 4.34 8.60
C VAL A 9 -20.00 4.30 7.32
N TYR A 10 -19.36 4.13 6.17
CA TYR A 10 -20.06 3.92 4.90
C TYR A 10 -20.30 2.42 4.71
N VAL A 11 -21.54 1.96 4.95
CA VAL A 11 -21.94 0.57 4.75
C VAL A 11 -22.13 0.32 3.25
N ILE A 12 -21.25 -0.48 2.65
CA ILE A 12 -21.44 -1.00 1.28
C ILE A 12 -22.29 -2.27 1.35
N GLY A 13 -23.50 -2.23 0.79
CA GLY A 13 -24.34 -3.42 0.63
C GLY A 13 -23.73 -4.42 -0.37
N PRO A 14 -24.22 -5.67 -0.44
CA PRO A 14 -23.67 -6.73 -1.29
C PRO A 14 -23.68 -6.43 -2.79
N THR A 15 -24.41 -5.40 -3.23
CA THR A 15 -24.52 -4.97 -4.64
C THR A 15 -23.74 -3.70 -4.97
N GLY A 16 -23.01 -3.11 -4.01
CA GLY A 16 -22.31 -1.83 -4.20
C GLY A 16 -23.24 -0.62 -4.32
N TRP A 17 -22.64 0.56 -4.54
CA TRP A 17 -23.36 1.82 -4.80
C TRP A 17 -23.86 1.88 -6.24
N LYS A 18 -25.12 2.29 -6.44
CA LYS A 18 -25.68 2.56 -7.79
C LYS A 18 -25.28 3.94 -8.31
N GLU A 19 -25.09 4.91 -7.39
CA GLU A 19 -24.52 6.24 -7.62
C GLU A 19 -23.79 6.69 -6.33
N THR A 20 -22.55 7.17 -6.42
CA THR A 20 -21.75 7.61 -5.25
C THR A 20 -21.97 9.10 -4.95
N PRO A 21 -22.07 9.52 -3.67
CA PRO A 21 -22.17 10.93 -3.30
C PRO A 21 -20.97 11.75 -3.80
N PRO A 22 -21.14 12.96 -4.36
CA PRO A 22 -20.03 13.74 -4.95
C PRO A 22 -18.82 13.94 -4.03
N ASN A 23 -19.04 14.15 -2.72
CA ASN A 23 -17.99 14.35 -1.72
C ASN A 23 -17.55 13.03 -1.05
N HIS A 24 -17.72 11.90 -1.71
CA HIS A 24 -17.27 10.61 -1.18
C HIS A 24 -15.76 10.47 -1.35
N PRO A 25 -15.00 9.94 -0.38
CA PRO A 25 -13.57 9.65 -0.55
C PRO A 25 -13.24 8.67 -1.70
N PHE A 26 -14.23 8.07 -2.36
CA PHE A 26 -14.03 7.23 -3.56
C PHE A 26 -14.10 8.05 -4.86
N ASN A 27 -14.62 9.27 -4.78
CA ASN A 27 -14.70 10.20 -5.90
C ASN A 27 -13.49 11.16 -5.93
N ASP A 28 -12.64 11.11 -4.91
CA ASP A 28 -11.36 11.80 -4.92
C ASP A 28 -10.35 10.96 -5.72
N ALA A 29 -9.93 11.50 -6.87
CA ALA A 29 -9.02 10.83 -7.79
C ALA A 29 -7.63 10.62 -7.19
N ASP A 30 -7.27 11.33 -6.13
CA ASP A 30 -5.97 11.20 -5.45
C ASP A 30 -6.02 10.18 -4.29
N ASN A 31 -7.20 9.66 -3.93
CA ASN A 31 -7.33 8.76 -2.79
C ASN A 31 -6.79 7.35 -3.09
N GLN A 32 -5.73 6.99 -2.38
CA GLN A 32 -5.16 5.64 -2.41
C GLN A 32 -5.97 4.68 -1.56
N PHE A 33 -6.61 3.69 -2.16
CA PHE A 33 -7.17 2.58 -1.41
C PHE A 33 -6.43 1.28 -1.71
N TYR A 34 -6.52 0.35 -0.77
CA TYR A 34 -5.81 -0.92 -0.83
C TYR A 34 -6.80 -2.04 -0.63
N THR A 35 -6.61 -3.15 -1.30
CA THR A 35 -7.39 -4.36 -1.06
C THR A 35 -6.48 -5.42 -0.48
N VAL A 36 -6.86 -5.91 0.71
CA VAL A 36 -6.20 -7.04 1.36
C VAL A 36 -6.99 -8.30 1.04
N GLN A 37 -6.31 -9.34 0.59
CA GLN A 37 -6.89 -10.64 0.23
C GLN A 37 -6.06 -11.78 0.79
N GLY A 38 -6.65 -12.97 0.87
CA GLY A 38 -5.93 -14.19 1.25
C GLY A 38 -5.50 -14.24 2.72
N ALA A 39 -5.97 -13.35 3.59
CA ALA A 39 -5.69 -13.44 5.03
C ALA A 39 -6.56 -14.52 5.68
N GLY A 40 -5.97 -15.41 6.48
CA GLY A 40 -6.69 -16.39 7.29
C GLY A 40 -7.53 -15.75 8.40
N THR A 41 -7.08 -14.62 8.93
CA THR A 41 -7.87 -13.75 9.81
C THR A 41 -8.84 -12.95 8.96
N SER A 42 -10.05 -13.50 8.80
CA SER A 42 -11.04 -13.04 7.82
C SER A 42 -11.32 -11.54 7.81
N LYS A 43 -11.41 -10.90 8.99
CA LYS A 43 -11.63 -9.44 9.13
C LYS A 43 -10.53 -8.56 8.56
N CYS A 44 -9.34 -9.10 8.32
CA CYS A 44 -8.26 -8.36 7.67
C CYS A 44 -8.49 -8.24 6.15
N ASN A 45 -9.34 -9.07 5.54
CA ASN A 45 -9.63 -8.97 4.11
C ASN A 45 -10.63 -7.84 3.81
N GLY A 46 -10.51 -7.27 2.61
CA GLY A 46 -11.41 -6.23 2.11
C GLY A 46 -10.66 -4.97 1.71
N THR A 47 -11.43 -3.92 1.43
CA THR A 47 -10.90 -2.65 0.95
C THR A 47 -10.64 -1.69 2.11
N TYR A 48 -9.43 -1.18 2.17
CA TYR A 48 -8.93 -0.23 3.16
C TYR A 48 -8.89 1.16 2.55
N LEU A 49 -9.56 2.09 3.22
CA LEU A 49 -9.70 3.48 2.78
C LEU A 49 -8.72 4.38 3.51
N PRO A 50 -8.24 5.48 2.91
CA PRO A 50 -7.44 6.48 3.59
C PRO A 50 -8.02 6.87 4.95
N SER A 51 -7.15 6.94 5.94
CA SER A 51 -7.48 7.31 7.31
C SER A 51 -6.52 8.39 7.80
N THR A 52 -6.13 8.34 9.07
CA THR A 52 -5.13 9.25 9.64
C THR A 52 -3.71 8.90 9.17
N GLU A 53 -2.75 9.75 9.48
CA GLU A 53 -1.32 9.47 9.30
C GLU A 53 -0.69 8.92 10.58
N PHE A 54 0.31 8.06 10.42
CA PHE A 54 1.19 7.55 11.47
C PHE A 54 2.64 7.69 11.01
N ASP A 55 3.50 8.25 11.86
CA ASP A 55 4.91 8.50 11.53
C ASP A 55 5.13 9.22 10.19
N GLY A 56 4.23 10.14 9.84
CA GLY A 56 4.27 10.90 8.58
C GLY A 56 3.90 10.07 7.33
N VAL A 57 3.37 8.85 7.50
CA VAL A 57 2.88 8.01 6.41
C VAL A 57 1.38 7.76 6.55
N PRO A 58 0.61 7.83 5.45
CA PRO A 58 -0.81 7.52 5.48
C PRO A 58 -1.10 6.12 6.00
N SER A 59 -2.15 6.00 6.81
CA SER A 59 -2.75 4.71 7.15
C SER A 59 -4.09 4.53 6.43
N TYR A 60 -4.55 3.29 6.40
CA TYR A 60 -5.79 2.91 5.76
C TYR A 60 -6.64 2.08 6.71
N ILE A 61 -7.97 2.16 6.59
CA ILE A 61 -8.90 1.53 7.53
C ILE A 61 -9.97 0.71 6.81
N ASN A 62 -10.25 -0.47 7.35
CA ASN A 62 -11.38 -1.31 6.98
C ASN A 62 -12.09 -1.78 8.26
N GLY A 63 -13.21 -1.12 8.60
CA GLY A 63 -13.95 -1.37 9.83
C GLY A 63 -13.10 -1.10 11.09
N GLU A 64 -12.69 -2.17 11.77
CA GLU A 64 -11.86 -2.11 12.98
C GLU A 64 -10.37 -2.35 12.71
N VAL A 65 -9.99 -2.67 11.47
CA VAL A 65 -8.60 -3.00 11.13
C VAL A 65 -7.95 -1.79 10.45
N LEU A 66 -6.80 -1.38 10.96
CA LEU A 66 -5.88 -0.43 10.33
C LEU A 66 -4.80 -1.18 9.57
N LEU A 67 -4.47 -0.66 8.40
CA LEU A 67 -3.25 -0.92 7.67
C LEU A 67 -2.35 0.30 7.88
N LEU A 68 -1.30 0.16 8.68
CA LEU A 68 -0.47 1.29 9.12
C LEU A 68 1.01 0.92 9.15
N ARG A 69 1.87 1.92 9.00
CA ARG A 69 3.31 1.79 9.24
C ARG A 69 3.67 2.32 10.62
N TRP A 70 4.60 1.64 11.28
CA TRP A 70 5.20 2.09 12.53
C TRP A 70 6.72 2.03 12.47
N ARG A 71 7.38 3.09 12.94
CA ARG A 71 8.82 3.17 13.12
C ARG A 71 9.17 2.91 14.58
N MET A 72 9.85 1.79 14.81
CA MET A 72 10.35 1.42 16.12
C MET A 72 11.45 2.36 16.59
N GLY A 73 11.65 2.45 17.92
CA GLY A 73 12.71 3.28 18.52
C GLY A 73 14.13 2.88 18.12
N ASN A 74 14.34 1.64 17.65
CA ASN A 74 15.61 1.16 17.09
C ASN A 74 15.80 1.53 15.60
N GLY A 75 14.83 2.21 14.98
CA GLY A 75 14.83 2.61 13.58
C GLY A 75 14.17 1.63 12.62
N ASP A 76 13.83 0.41 13.06
CA ASP A 76 13.14 -0.56 12.20
C ASP A 76 11.74 -0.07 11.83
N GLN A 77 11.36 -0.26 10.57
CA GLN A 77 10.04 0.08 10.05
C GLN A 77 9.26 -1.18 9.74
N TRP A 78 8.01 -1.18 10.15
CA TRP A 78 7.09 -2.30 10.01
C TRP A 78 5.74 -1.80 9.54
N TRP A 79 5.14 -2.54 8.63
CA TRP A 79 3.73 -2.40 8.30
C TRP A 79 2.92 -3.40 9.10
N TYR A 80 1.73 -3.00 9.54
CA TYR A 80 0.82 -3.78 10.36
C TYR A 80 -0.59 -3.79 9.78
N LEU A 81 -1.24 -4.94 9.93
CA LEU A 81 -2.69 -5.03 9.98
C LEU A 81 -3.08 -5.16 11.46
N ALA A 82 -3.66 -4.12 12.04
CA ALA A 82 -3.85 -4.01 13.49
C ALA A 82 -5.26 -3.56 13.86
N ASN A 83 -5.74 -3.96 15.03
CA ASN A 83 -6.98 -3.45 15.58
C ASN A 83 -6.81 -1.99 15.99
N ARG A 84 -7.60 -1.10 15.39
CA ARG A 84 -7.59 0.34 15.69
C ARG A 84 -7.82 0.67 17.17
N ASN A 85 -8.50 -0.22 17.90
CA ASN A 85 -8.86 -0.03 19.29
C ASN A 85 -7.83 -0.63 20.27
N SER A 86 -6.73 -1.21 19.75
CA SER A 86 -5.74 -1.93 20.58
C SER A 86 -4.31 -1.77 20.05
N LEU A 87 -3.94 -0.53 19.71
CA LEU A 87 -2.62 -0.19 19.15
C LEU A 87 -1.50 -0.12 20.21
N ASP A 88 -1.85 -0.05 21.49
CA ASP A 88 -0.91 0.08 22.62
C ASP A 88 -0.61 -1.26 23.31
N ARG A 89 -1.17 -2.37 22.81
CA ARG A 89 -1.10 -3.69 23.44
C ARG A 89 -0.73 -4.74 22.42
N LYS A 90 0.05 -5.74 22.86
CA LYS A 90 0.40 -6.93 22.06
C LYS A 90 -0.79 -7.68 21.46
N ARG A 91 -1.98 -7.50 22.03
CA ARG A 91 -3.22 -8.10 21.54
C ARG A 91 -3.92 -7.08 20.67
N GLY A 92 -3.96 -7.29 19.36
CA GLY A 92 -4.50 -6.31 18.43
C GLY A 92 -3.85 -6.37 17.06
N ASP A 93 -2.56 -6.69 17.01
CA ASP A 93 -1.82 -6.80 15.75
C ASP A 93 -2.08 -8.17 15.12
N TYR A 94 -2.56 -8.21 13.89
CA TYR A 94 -2.88 -9.44 13.18
C TYR A 94 -1.69 -9.90 12.34
N TYR A 95 -1.16 -9.03 11.50
CA TYR A 95 -0.02 -9.36 10.66
C TYR A 95 0.95 -8.21 10.66
N ARG A 96 2.22 -8.52 10.38
CA ARG A 96 3.23 -7.51 10.15
C ARG A 96 4.20 -7.90 9.04
N VAL A 97 4.88 -6.93 8.47
CA VAL A 97 5.97 -7.12 7.52
C VAL A 97 7.02 -6.03 7.72
N LYS A 98 8.29 -6.43 7.79
CA LYS A 98 9.40 -5.48 7.91
C LYS A 98 9.62 -4.83 6.56
N SER A 99 9.54 -3.50 6.48
CA SER A 99 9.74 -2.78 5.24
C SER A 99 10.05 -1.31 5.53
N SER A 100 10.96 -0.75 4.74
CA SER A 100 11.27 0.69 4.76
C SER A 100 10.39 1.51 3.83
N SER A 101 9.49 0.89 3.06
CA SER A 101 8.60 1.60 2.14
C SER A 101 7.56 2.44 2.89
N ASP A 102 7.23 3.59 2.28
CA ASP A 102 6.14 4.48 2.69
C ASP A 102 4.78 4.02 2.15
N THR A 103 4.72 2.92 1.40
CA THR A 103 3.49 2.25 0.97
C THR A 103 3.39 0.81 1.52
N PRO A 104 2.16 0.28 1.70
CA PRO A 104 1.93 -1.09 2.14
C PRO A 104 2.60 -2.14 1.25
N PRO A 105 3.42 -3.06 1.80
CA PRO A 105 4.01 -4.14 1.03
C PRO A 105 2.95 -5.10 0.51
N SER A 106 3.08 -5.50 -0.74
CA SER A 106 2.11 -6.40 -1.39
C SER A 106 2.14 -7.83 -0.86
N THR A 107 3.29 -8.28 -0.33
CA THR A 107 3.53 -9.64 0.17
C THR A 107 4.53 -9.64 1.34
N GLY A 108 4.87 -10.81 1.88
CA GLY A 108 5.85 -10.96 2.98
C GLY A 108 5.28 -10.76 4.38
N TRP A 109 3.95 -10.66 4.48
CA TRP A 109 3.24 -10.59 5.75
C TRP A 109 3.43 -11.88 6.55
N ILE A 110 3.70 -11.72 7.84
CA ILE A 110 3.86 -12.82 8.78
C ILE A 110 2.94 -12.62 9.98
N SER A 111 2.69 -13.71 10.70
CA SER A 111 2.34 -13.66 12.11
C SER A 111 3.42 -14.35 12.95
N ASP A 112 3.75 -13.75 14.08
CA ASP A 112 4.73 -14.23 15.05
C ASP A 112 4.23 -13.99 16.49
N ASP A 113 5.12 -14.11 17.47
CA ASP A 113 4.82 -13.99 18.91
C ASP A 113 4.35 -12.60 19.35
N GLN A 114 4.37 -11.60 18.45
CA GLN A 114 3.81 -10.27 18.69
C GLN A 114 2.45 -10.04 18.01
N THR A 115 1.93 -11.02 17.27
CA THR A 115 0.71 -10.87 16.46
C THR A 115 -0.24 -12.06 16.61
N GLU A 116 -1.48 -11.89 16.19
CA GLU A 116 -2.57 -12.87 16.38
C GLU A 116 -3.16 -13.37 15.05
N GLY A 117 -2.54 -13.05 13.92
CA GLY A 117 -2.96 -13.49 12.60
C GLY A 117 -2.76 -14.98 12.39
N VAL A 118 -3.64 -15.58 11.60
CA VAL A 118 -3.52 -17.00 11.21
C VAL A 118 -3.29 -17.13 9.72
N GLU A 119 -2.60 -18.19 9.30
CA GLU A 119 -2.42 -18.51 7.88
C GLU A 119 -3.77 -18.77 7.20
N PRO A 120 -3.91 -18.47 5.88
CA PRO A 120 -2.88 -17.91 4.98
C PRO A 120 -2.52 -16.45 5.27
N TYR A 121 -1.33 -16.03 4.83
CA TYR A 121 -0.88 -14.64 5.00
C TYR A 121 -1.46 -13.73 3.91
N PRO A 122 -1.78 -12.47 4.27
CA PRO A 122 -2.40 -11.55 3.33
C PRO A 122 -1.48 -11.19 2.15
N SER A 123 -2.12 -10.93 1.03
CA SER A 123 -1.59 -10.12 -0.06
C SER A 123 -2.30 -8.77 -0.09
N VAL A 124 -1.55 -7.70 -0.32
CA VAL A 124 -2.08 -6.33 -0.43
C VAL A 124 -1.95 -5.87 -1.88
N GLY A 125 -3.07 -5.54 -2.50
CA GLY A 125 -3.11 -4.92 -3.82
C GLY A 125 -3.43 -3.43 -3.69
N HIS A 126 -2.71 -2.58 -4.43
CA HIS A 126 -3.18 -1.23 -4.68
C HIS A 126 -4.43 -1.31 -5.57
N THR A 127 -5.55 -0.84 -5.06
CA THR A 127 -6.78 -0.77 -5.83
C THR A 127 -7.26 0.65 -5.66
N GLY A 128 -7.02 1.50 -6.65
CA GLY A 128 -7.37 2.91 -6.59
C GLY A 128 -6.86 3.59 -7.83
N ASN A 129 -7.42 4.75 -8.19
CA ASN A 129 -6.70 5.60 -9.12
C ASN A 129 -5.32 5.83 -8.47
N PRO A 130 -4.20 5.56 -9.16
CA PRO A 130 -2.89 5.81 -8.60
C PRO A 130 -2.88 7.27 -8.11
N PRO A 131 -2.14 7.57 -7.03
CA PRO A 131 -2.03 8.95 -6.65
C PRO A 131 -1.30 9.55 -7.84
N SER A 132 -1.70 10.75 -8.22
CA SER A 132 -1.07 11.52 -9.29
C SER A 132 0.37 11.94 -8.90
N ASN A 133 1.13 11.06 -8.24
CA ASN A 133 2.49 11.20 -7.76
C ASN A 133 3.32 9.92 -8.03
N ASN A 134 2.88 9.01 -8.91
CA ASN A 134 3.87 8.23 -9.64
C ASN A 134 4.59 9.22 -10.58
N PRO A 135 5.86 9.59 -10.35
CA PRO A 135 6.57 10.54 -11.21
C PRO A 135 6.66 10.04 -12.66
N PHE A 136 6.46 8.74 -12.88
CA PHE A 136 6.51 8.10 -14.17
C PHE A 136 5.22 7.34 -14.48
N SER A 137 4.69 7.51 -15.70
CA SER A 137 3.50 6.80 -16.19
C SER A 137 3.88 5.64 -17.12
N VAL A 138 3.03 4.61 -17.23
CA VAL A 138 3.19 3.56 -18.25
C VAL A 138 3.29 4.20 -19.65
N GLY A 139 4.27 3.76 -20.44
CA GLY A 139 4.58 4.33 -21.75
C GLY A 139 5.54 5.53 -21.70
N GLN A 140 5.85 6.08 -20.53
CA GLN A 140 6.79 7.18 -20.39
C GLN A 140 8.22 6.71 -20.65
N HIS A 141 8.96 7.50 -21.43
CA HIS A 141 10.40 7.33 -21.60
C HIS A 141 11.14 7.90 -20.40
N VAL A 142 12.13 7.17 -19.92
CA VAL A 142 12.90 7.47 -18.70
C VAL A 142 14.37 7.13 -18.91
N LYS A 143 15.24 7.62 -18.01
CA LYS A 143 16.56 7.06 -17.81
C LYS A 143 16.51 6.04 -16.67
N ILE A 144 17.17 4.90 -16.86
CA ILE A 144 17.21 3.77 -15.93
C ILE A 144 18.66 3.56 -15.51
N GLU A 145 18.94 3.61 -14.22
CA GLU A 145 20.26 3.32 -13.67
C GLU A 145 20.55 1.82 -13.75
N TRP A 146 21.74 1.45 -14.20
CA TRP A 146 22.26 0.10 -14.15
C TRP A 146 23.79 0.15 -13.98
N ASN A 147 24.28 -0.42 -12.89
CA ASN A 147 25.71 -0.53 -12.57
C ASN A 147 26.47 0.83 -12.62
N GLY A 148 25.86 1.88 -12.09
CA GLY A 148 26.39 3.24 -12.03
C GLY A 148 26.22 4.06 -13.31
N HIS A 149 25.58 3.51 -14.35
CA HIS A 149 25.35 4.17 -15.63
C HIS A 149 23.86 4.31 -15.92
N TRP A 150 23.47 5.36 -16.63
CA TRP A 150 22.07 5.63 -16.98
C TRP A 150 21.81 5.27 -18.45
N PHE A 151 20.78 4.46 -18.68
CA PHE A 151 20.37 3.98 -20.00
C PHE A 151 18.96 4.46 -20.32
N ALA A 152 18.66 4.73 -21.58
CA ALA A 152 17.31 5.07 -21.99
C ALA A 152 16.39 3.83 -21.92
N GLY A 153 15.13 4.06 -21.58
CA GLY A 153 14.11 3.00 -21.58
C GLY A 153 12.71 3.54 -21.42
N GLN A 154 11.77 2.64 -21.18
CA GLN A 154 10.35 2.96 -21.06
C GLN A 154 9.70 2.20 -19.89
N ILE A 155 8.75 2.83 -19.22
CA ILE A 155 7.88 2.16 -18.25
C ILE A 155 6.89 1.26 -19.00
N LEU A 156 6.89 -0.04 -18.69
CA LEU A 156 5.95 -1.03 -19.20
C LEU A 156 4.73 -1.18 -18.29
N GLU A 157 4.96 -1.24 -16.98
CA GLU A 157 3.92 -1.48 -15.97
C GLU A 157 4.29 -0.76 -14.67
N THR A 158 3.28 -0.43 -13.86
CA THR A 158 3.43 0.14 -12.51
C THR A 158 2.76 -0.78 -11.49
N ASN A 159 3.42 -1.07 -10.38
CA ASN A 159 2.90 -1.88 -9.28
C ASN A 159 3.34 -1.28 -7.94
N GLY A 160 2.49 -0.43 -7.35
CA GLY A 160 2.87 0.37 -6.18
C GLY A 160 4.06 1.28 -6.50
N ASP A 161 5.12 1.18 -5.69
CA ASP A 161 6.38 1.94 -5.86
C ASP A 161 7.36 1.33 -6.87
N GLN A 162 7.00 0.20 -7.49
CA GLN A 162 7.83 -0.48 -8.48
C GLN A 162 7.34 -0.26 -9.90
N TYR A 163 8.29 -0.19 -10.81
CA TYR A 163 8.11 0.06 -12.23
C TYR A 163 8.75 -1.08 -13.00
N ARG A 164 7.97 -1.76 -13.82
CA ARG A 164 8.52 -2.66 -14.81
C ARG A 164 9.07 -1.81 -15.94
N ILE A 165 10.35 -1.94 -16.22
CA ILE A 165 11.03 -1.19 -17.27
C ILE A 165 11.47 -2.09 -18.41
N THR A 166 11.64 -1.50 -19.59
CA THR A 166 12.39 -2.05 -20.72
C THR A 166 13.51 -1.08 -21.06
N TYR A 167 14.68 -1.60 -21.39
CA TYR A 167 15.79 -0.80 -21.91
C TYR A 167 15.63 -0.59 -23.42
N THR A 168 15.92 0.61 -23.92
CA THR A 168 15.93 0.91 -25.35
C THR A 168 17.09 0.17 -26.02
N ASP A 169 16.83 -0.47 -27.18
CA ASP A 169 17.79 -1.28 -27.94
C ASP A 169 18.20 -2.63 -27.30
N TYR A 170 17.55 -3.05 -26.22
CA TYR A 170 17.75 -4.36 -25.58
C TYR A 170 16.45 -5.18 -25.63
N GLY A 171 16.58 -6.52 -25.55
CA GLY A 171 15.45 -7.45 -25.54
C GLY A 171 14.74 -7.52 -24.19
N SER A 172 13.49 -8.01 -24.20
CA SER A 172 12.64 -8.12 -23.00
C SER A 172 13.17 -9.08 -21.93
N GLU A 173 14.19 -9.89 -22.25
CA GLU A 173 14.92 -10.68 -21.25
C GLU A 173 15.68 -9.82 -20.21
N TRP A 174 15.85 -8.53 -20.50
CA TRP A 174 16.42 -7.53 -19.59
C TRP A 174 15.37 -6.70 -18.85
N ASP A 175 14.08 -6.94 -19.10
CA ASP A 175 13.01 -6.27 -18.36
C ASP A 175 13.14 -6.60 -16.88
N GLU A 176 13.10 -5.58 -16.04
CA GLU A 176 13.15 -5.74 -14.60
C GLU A 176 12.17 -4.81 -13.90
N TRP A 177 11.85 -5.15 -12.65
CA TRP A 177 11.11 -4.28 -11.75
C TRP A 177 12.11 -3.47 -10.93
N VAL A 178 12.01 -2.15 -11.01
CA VAL A 178 12.87 -1.21 -10.28
C VAL A 178 12.02 -0.23 -9.47
N ASP A 179 12.56 0.29 -8.37
CA ASP A 179 11.94 1.40 -7.65
C ASP A 179 12.37 2.76 -8.24
N THR A 180 11.76 3.84 -7.75
CA THR A 180 11.99 5.21 -8.25
C THR A 180 13.44 5.70 -8.11
N SER A 181 14.26 5.12 -7.22
CA SER A 181 15.66 5.55 -7.05
C SER A 181 16.55 5.26 -8.26
N ARG A 182 16.14 4.32 -9.12
CA ARG A 182 16.83 3.96 -10.36
C ARG A 182 16.22 4.63 -11.60
N LEU A 183 15.29 5.56 -11.43
CA LEU A 183 14.57 6.22 -12.52
C LEU A 183 14.79 7.72 -12.51
N ASP A 184 15.01 8.30 -13.68
CA ASP A 184 15.08 9.74 -13.89
C ASP A 184 14.31 10.15 -15.14
N SER A 185 13.90 11.40 -15.17
CA SER A 185 13.32 12.03 -16.35
C SER A 185 14.29 11.99 -17.56
N PRO A 186 13.76 11.85 -18.79
CA PRO A 186 14.56 11.70 -20.00
C PRO A 186 15.49 12.88 -20.27
#